data_AF-A0A7C1LG48-F1
#
_entry.id   AF-A0A7C1LG48-F1
#
_cell.length_a   1.000
_cell.length_b   1.000
_cell.length_c   1.000
_cell.angle_alpha   90.00
_cell.angle_beta   90.00
_cell.angle_gamma   90.00
#
_symmetry.space_group_name_H-M   'P 1'
#
loop_
_entity.id
_entity.type
_entity.pdbx_description
1 polymer ?
#
loop_
_entity_poly.entity_id
_entity_poly.type
_entity_poly.pdbx_seq_one_letter_code
_entity_poly.pdbx_strand_id
1 'polypeptide(L)'
;MDTKHYTCLYCYEEFIPKRRHVQKFCSATCRSKAHHQKTKIDAPQTGLQTTNSTNSTNKIEQISAAGIGNAAVGALAADVLKNVFTTNNNKPATKGDILALRRSYNRYQRILNMPGRPDGTLPYYDMETKCYIYLKPFK
;
A
#
# COMPACT_ATOMS: atom_id res chain seq x y z
N MET A 1 -51.74 -13.55 22.32
CA MET A 1 -51.25 -12.34 21.63
C MET A 1 -50.41 -12.80 20.46
N ASP A 2 -50.94 -12.78 19.24
CA ASP A 2 -50.19 -13.21 18.05
C ASP A 2 -49.02 -12.24 17.80
N THR A 3 -47.82 -12.66 18.20
CA THR A 3 -46.58 -11.97 17.88
C THR A 3 -46.21 -12.33 16.45
N LYS A 4 -46.73 -11.54 15.49
CA LYS A 4 -46.23 -11.62 14.11
C LYS A 4 -44.78 -11.12 14.10
N HIS A 5 -43.87 -12.04 13.85
CA HIS A 5 -42.47 -11.73 13.62
C HIS A 5 -42.33 -11.12 12.22
N TYR A 6 -41.49 -10.09 12.09
CA TYR A 6 -41.14 -9.48 10.82
C TYR A 6 -39.66 -9.72 10.55
N THR A 7 -39.29 -9.85 9.27
CA THR A 7 -37.89 -9.98 8.85
C THR A 7 -37.29 -8.59 8.60
N CYS A 8 -36.13 -8.31 9.21
CA CYS A 8 -35.42 -7.06 8.99
C CYS A 8 -34.86 -6.98 7.55
N LEU A 9 -35.10 -5.89 6.83
CA LEU A 9 -34.58 -5.69 5.47
C LEU A 9 -33.06 -5.44 5.37
N TYR A 10 -32.34 -5.47 6.50
CA TYR A 10 -30.88 -5.26 6.53
C TYR A 10 -30.13 -6.50 7.03
N CYS A 11 -30.42 -6.97 8.25
CA CYS A 11 -29.76 -8.16 8.83
C CYS A 11 -30.50 -9.47 8.56
N TYR A 12 -31.71 -9.43 8.00
CA TYR A 12 -32.56 -10.60 7.73
C TYR A 12 -32.94 -11.44 8.97
N GLU A 13 -32.70 -10.93 10.17
CA GLU A 13 -33.15 -11.53 11.41
C GLU A 13 -34.63 -11.22 11.66
N GLU A 14 -35.30 -12.15 12.33
CA GLU A 14 -36.67 -11.97 12.80
C GLU A 14 -36.71 -11.06 14.02
N PHE A 15 -37.67 -10.13 14.04
CA PHE A 15 -37.87 -9.24 15.18
C PHE A 15 -39.36 -8.97 15.43
N ILE A 16 -39.68 -8.63 16.68
CA ILE A 16 -41.02 -8.19 17.08
C ILE A 16 -41.11 -6.69 16.83
N PRO A 17 -41.99 -6.19 15.95
CA PRO A 17 -42.07 -4.78 15.64
C PRO A 17 -42.70 -3.99 16.78
N LYS A 18 -42.16 -2.79 17.04
CA LYS A 18 -42.78 -1.81 17.93
C LYS A 18 -43.97 -1.12 17.25
N ARG A 19 -43.93 -0.97 15.91
CA ARG A 19 -45.03 -0.46 15.09
C ARG A 19 -45.37 -1.45 13.98
N ARG A 20 -46.55 -2.08 14.08
CA ARG A 20 -47.04 -3.08 13.11
C ARG A 20 -47.19 -2.46 11.71
N HIS A 21 -46.99 -3.27 10.67
CA HIS A 21 -47.11 -2.94 9.23
C HIS A 21 -46.16 -1.86 8.67
N VAL A 22 -45.58 -0.98 9.49
CA VAL A 22 -44.74 0.14 9.04
C VAL A 22 -43.24 -0.12 9.25
N GLN A 23 -42.89 -0.86 10.30
CA GLN A 23 -41.49 -1.04 10.70
C GLN A 23 -40.77 -2.07 9.82
N LYS A 24 -39.78 -1.61 9.05
CA LYS A 24 -38.98 -2.42 8.11
C LYS A 24 -37.65 -2.95 8.67
N PHE A 25 -37.19 -2.39 9.78
CA PHE A 25 -35.88 -2.68 10.37
C PHE A 25 -36.01 -2.97 11.86
N CYS A 26 -35.19 -3.90 12.37
CA CYS A 26 -35.18 -4.27 13.79
C CYS A 26 -34.65 -3.14 14.69
N SER A 27 -33.78 -2.26 14.16
CA SER A 27 -33.13 -1.20 14.94
C SER A 27 -32.79 0.05 14.12
N ALA A 28 -32.51 1.16 14.80
CA ALA A 28 -32.06 2.41 14.18
C ALA A 28 -30.72 2.24 13.46
N THR A 29 -29.85 1.37 13.97
CA THR A 29 -28.56 1.03 13.34
C THR A 29 -28.77 0.32 12.01
N CYS A 30 -29.66 -0.68 11.94
CA CYS A 30 -30.03 -1.35 10.69
C CYS A 30 -30.64 -0.38 9.67
N ARG A 31 -31.52 0.52 10.12
CA ARG A 31 -32.11 1.57 9.27
C ARG A 31 -31.03 2.49 8.69
N SER A 32 -30.08 2.94 9.51
CA SER A 32 -28.99 3.82 9.08
C SER A 32 -28.05 3.13 8.10
N LYS A 33 -27.59 1.91 8.42
CA LYS A 33 -26.70 1.12 7.54
C LYS A 33 -27.33 0.83 6.17
N ALA A 34 -28.62 0.47 6.15
CA ALA A 34 -29.36 0.25 4.90
C ALA A 34 -29.46 1.52 4.04
N HIS A 35 -29.63 2.70 4.65
CA HIS A 35 -29.60 3.98 3.93
C HIS A 35 -28.22 4.25 3.33
N HIS A 36 -27.16 4.07 4.13
CA HIS A 36 -25.78 4.27 3.65
C HIS A 36 -25.39 3.31 2.53
N GLN A 37 -25.89 2.06 2.55
CA GLN A 37 -25.65 1.09 1.47
C GLN A 37 -26.31 1.53 0.16
N LYS A 38 -27.52 2.09 0.19
CA LYS A 38 -28.19 2.63 -1.00
C LYS A 38 -27.46 3.83 -1.58
N THR A 39 -27.06 4.77 -0.73
CA THR A 39 -26.27 5.93 -1.17
C THR A 39 -24.90 5.56 -1.72
N LYS A 40 -24.32 4.44 -1.27
CA LYS A 40 -23.09 3.92 -1.88
C LYS A 40 -23.35 3.41 -3.29
N ILE A 41 -24.48 2.78 -3.59
CA ILE A 41 -24.78 2.25 -4.93
C ILE A 41 -25.06 3.39 -5.93
N ASP A 42 -25.69 4.48 -5.48
CA ASP A 42 -26.02 5.65 -6.31
C ASP A 42 -24.92 6.73 -6.36
N ALA A 43 -23.88 6.61 -5.52
CA ALA A 43 -22.65 7.38 -5.64
C ALA A 43 -21.72 6.66 -6.64
N PRO A 44 -20.97 7.38 -7.51
CA PRO A 44 -19.95 6.74 -8.34
C PRO A 44 -18.91 6.08 -7.42
N GLN A 45 -19.02 4.76 -7.26
CA GLN A 45 -18.15 3.98 -6.37
C GLN A 45 -16.75 3.87 -6.97
N THR A 46 -15.80 4.58 -6.37
CA THR A 46 -14.44 4.07 -6.16
C THR A 46 -14.55 2.70 -5.51
N GLY A 47 -14.21 1.67 -6.29
CA GLY A 47 -14.63 0.30 -6.10
C GLY A 47 -13.91 -0.45 -4.97
N LEU A 48 -14.71 -1.23 -4.24
CA LEU A 48 -14.35 -2.56 -3.76
C LEU A 48 -15.67 -3.36 -3.72
N GLN A 49 -15.85 -4.29 -4.65
CA GLN A 49 -16.88 -5.33 -4.49
C GLN A 49 -16.23 -6.69 -4.71
N THR A 50 -15.90 -7.31 -3.57
CA THR A 50 -15.87 -8.75 -3.40
C THR A 50 -17.26 -9.29 -3.67
N THR A 51 -17.40 -10.27 -4.55
CA THR A 51 -18.62 -11.07 -4.61
C THR A 51 -18.27 -12.54 -4.52
N ASN A 52 -18.47 -13.10 -3.33
CA ASN A 52 -18.90 -14.48 -3.21
C ASN A 52 -20.34 -14.55 -3.74
N SER A 53 -20.61 -15.43 -4.71
CA SER A 53 -21.95 -15.97 -4.90
C SER A 53 -21.85 -17.39 -5.42
N THR A 54 -22.42 -18.31 -4.65
CA THR A 54 -22.69 -19.68 -5.03
C THR A 54 -23.84 -19.76 -6.03
N ASN A 55 -23.75 -20.78 -6.90
CA ASN A 55 -24.77 -21.45 -7.71
C ASN A 55 -25.29 -20.76 -9.00
N SER A 56 -24.74 -21.16 -10.15
CA SER A 56 -25.34 -22.11 -11.10
C SER A 56 -24.74 -21.98 -12.52
N THR A 57 -24.51 -23.14 -13.13
CA THR A 57 -24.24 -23.42 -14.56
C THR A 57 -23.09 -22.69 -15.30
N ASN A 58 -22.03 -23.47 -15.56
CA ASN A 58 -21.12 -23.43 -16.72
C ASN A 58 -21.03 -22.10 -17.51
N LYS A 59 -20.16 -21.19 -17.09
CA LYS A 59 -19.39 -20.34 -18.00
C LYS A 59 -17.99 -20.21 -17.45
N ILE A 60 -17.03 -20.65 -18.24
CA ILE A 60 -15.59 -20.37 -18.08
C ILE A 60 -15.47 -18.91 -17.64
N GLU A 61 -14.82 -18.68 -16.49
CA GLU A 61 -14.53 -17.34 -15.97
C GLU A 61 -13.77 -16.55 -17.05
N GLN A 62 -14.52 -15.87 -17.91
CA GLN A 62 -13.97 -14.86 -18.79
C GLN A 62 -13.54 -13.75 -17.86
N ILE A 63 -12.24 -13.71 -17.58
CA ILE A 63 -11.60 -12.57 -16.92
C ILE A 63 -11.99 -11.35 -17.75
N SER A 64 -12.96 -10.59 -17.26
CA SER A 64 -13.53 -9.50 -18.05
C SER A 64 -12.46 -8.41 -18.19
N ALA A 65 -12.27 -7.92 -19.40
CA ALA A 65 -11.33 -6.82 -19.65
C ALA A 65 -11.63 -5.58 -18.78
N ALA A 66 -12.90 -5.39 -18.40
CA ALA A 66 -13.33 -4.36 -17.45
C ALA A 66 -12.88 -4.64 -16.00
N GLY A 67 -12.87 -5.90 -15.57
CA GLY A 67 -12.34 -6.33 -14.27
C GLY A 67 -10.81 -6.19 -14.17
N ILE A 68 -10.08 -6.55 -15.23
CA ILE A 68 -8.62 -6.33 -15.31
C ILE A 68 -8.30 -4.83 -15.40
N GLY A 69 -9.05 -4.08 -16.21
CA GLY A 69 -8.83 -2.65 -16.43
C GLY A 69 -8.97 -1.83 -15.14
N ASN A 70 -10.07 -2.04 -14.40
CA ASN A 70 -10.30 -1.28 -13.16
C ASN A 70 -9.35 -1.70 -12.02
N ALA A 71 -9.02 -2.99 -11.92
CA ALA A 71 -8.04 -3.46 -10.92
C ALA A 71 -6.62 -2.95 -11.24
N ALA A 72 -6.23 -2.92 -12.51
CA ALA A 72 -4.94 -2.37 -12.95
C ALA A 72 -4.86 -0.86 -12.70
N VAL A 73 -5.92 -0.10 -13.03
CA VAL A 73 -5.99 1.34 -12.75
C VAL A 73 -5.92 1.62 -11.25
N GLY A 74 -6.62 0.84 -10.43
CA GLY A 74 -6.58 0.97 -8.97
C GLY A 74 -5.19 0.68 -8.37
N ALA A 75 -4.52 -0.37 -8.85
CA ALA A 75 -3.16 -0.70 -8.41
C ALA A 75 -2.15 0.40 -8.80
N LEU A 76 -2.22 0.90 -10.04
CA LEU A 76 -1.38 2.01 -10.50
C LEU A 76 -1.62 3.27 -9.68
N ALA A 77 -2.88 3.62 -9.38
CA ALA A 77 -3.22 4.78 -8.57
C ALA A 77 -2.71 4.64 -7.13
N ALA A 78 -2.84 3.45 -6.52
CA ALA A 78 -2.38 3.20 -5.16
C ALA A 78 -0.85 3.31 -5.04
N ASP A 79 -0.09 2.83 -6.02
CA ASP A 79 1.37 2.90 -6.01
C ASP A 79 1.90 4.32 -6.26
N VAL A 80 1.22 5.11 -7.10
CA VAL A 80 1.52 6.54 -7.26
C VAL A 80 1.28 7.28 -5.94
N LEU A 81 0.15 7.03 -5.27
CA LEU A 81 -0.14 7.64 -3.98
C LEU A 81 0.93 7.28 -2.93
N LYS A 82 1.30 5.99 -2.83
CA LYS A 82 2.35 5.55 -1.91
C LYS A 82 3.67 6.25 -2.18
N ASN A 83 4.09 6.39 -3.43
CA ASN A 83 5.34 7.09 -3.77
C ASN A 83 5.33 8.59 -3.47
N VAL A 84 4.17 9.25 -3.54
CA VAL A 84 4.02 10.68 -3.21
C VAL A 84 4.01 10.90 -1.69
N PHE A 85 3.32 10.04 -0.94
CA PHE A 85 3.16 10.18 0.50
C PHE A 85 4.26 9.50 1.33
N THR A 86 5.17 8.74 0.71
CA THR A 86 6.35 8.19 1.41
C THR A 86 7.41 9.26 1.58
N THR A 87 7.85 9.45 2.82
CA THR A 87 8.99 10.31 3.16
C THR A 87 10.27 9.78 2.51
N ASN A 88 11.19 10.66 2.11
CA ASN A 88 12.38 10.30 1.32
C ASN A 88 13.23 9.18 1.95
N ASN A 89 13.37 9.16 3.28
CA ASN A 89 14.11 8.12 4.02
C ASN A 89 13.43 6.74 4.00
N ASN A 90 12.13 6.69 3.73
CA ASN A 90 11.34 5.46 3.66
C ASN A 90 11.09 5.00 2.21
N LYS A 91 11.65 5.70 1.21
CA LYS A 91 11.57 5.29 -0.18
C LYS A 91 12.57 4.15 -0.44
N PRO A 92 12.17 3.11 -1.20
CA PRO A 92 13.11 2.07 -1.60
C PRO A 92 14.20 2.67 -2.50
N ALA A 93 15.45 2.25 -2.28
CA ALA A 93 16.57 2.71 -3.10
C ALA A 93 16.40 2.25 -4.55
N THR A 94 16.57 3.16 -5.50
CA THR A 94 16.56 2.81 -6.93
C THR A 94 17.93 2.27 -7.36
N LYS A 95 17.98 1.57 -8.51
CA LYS A 95 19.26 1.16 -9.12
C LYS A 95 20.17 2.36 -9.41
N GLY A 96 19.59 3.51 -9.74
CA GLY A 96 20.33 4.77 -9.94
C GLY A 96 21.01 5.24 -8.67
N ASP A 97 20.30 5.19 -7.54
CA ASP A 97 20.85 5.56 -6.23
C ASP A 97 22.01 4.65 -5.84
N ILE A 98 21.88 3.34 -6.07
CA ILE A 98 22.94 2.36 -5.79
C ILE A 98 24.18 2.65 -6.66
N LEU A 99 24.01 2.99 -7.94
CA LEU A 99 25.11 3.35 -8.83
C LEU A 99 25.76 4.68 -8.40
N ALA A 100 24.98 5.66 -7.96
CA ALA A 100 25.50 6.93 -7.44
C ALA A 100 26.31 6.72 -6.15
N LEU A 101 25.79 5.92 -5.22
CA LEU A 101 26.49 5.48 -4.00
C LEU A 101 27.80 4.78 -4.35
N ARG A 102 27.78 3.85 -5.30
CA ARG A 102 29.00 3.15 -5.76
C ARG A 102 30.04 4.11 -6.33
N ARG A 103 29.63 5.13 -7.08
CA ARG A 103 30.54 6.16 -7.62
C ARG A 103 31.11 7.06 -6.54
N SER A 104 30.34 7.34 -5.48
CA SER A 104 30.79 8.17 -4.36
C SER A 104 31.83 7.47 -3.48
N TYR A 105 31.93 6.14 -3.57
CA TYR A 105 32.83 5.35 -2.76
C TYR A 105 34.25 5.33 -3.35
N ASN A 106 35.10 6.23 -2.87
CA ASN A 106 36.52 6.22 -3.22
C ASN A 106 37.23 5.00 -2.61
N ARG A 107 38.04 4.31 -3.42
CA ARG A 107 38.85 3.16 -2.97
C ARG A 107 39.78 3.54 -1.82
N TYR A 108 40.42 4.70 -1.92
CA TYR A 108 41.37 5.20 -0.94
C TYR A 108 40.71 6.24 -0.04
N GLN A 109 40.63 5.95 1.26
CA GLN A 109 40.05 6.85 2.27
C GLN A 109 41.14 7.42 3.15
N ARG A 110 41.24 8.75 3.24
CA ARG A 110 42.31 9.40 4.03
C ARG A 110 42.13 9.10 5.52
N ILE A 111 43.22 8.72 6.18
CA ILE A 111 43.24 8.46 7.62
C ILE A 111 43.68 9.74 8.33
N LEU A 112 42.78 10.35 9.09
CA LEU A 112 43.03 11.67 9.71
C LEU A 112 43.86 11.60 10.99
N ASN A 113 43.91 10.45 11.66
CA ASN A 113 44.61 10.26 12.93
C ASN A 113 46.07 9.82 12.79
N MET A 114 46.60 9.70 11.57
CA MET A 114 47.98 9.33 11.30
C MET A 114 48.76 10.50 10.69
N PRO A 115 50.00 10.74 11.14
CA PRO A 115 50.84 11.79 10.58
C PRO A 115 51.25 11.46 9.14
N GLY A 116 51.49 12.50 8.34
CA GLY A 116 52.13 12.35 7.03
C GLY A 116 53.59 11.94 7.17
N ARG A 117 54.14 11.28 6.16
CA ARG A 117 55.58 10.98 6.10
C ARG A 117 56.38 12.20 5.68
N PRO A 118 57.69 12.26 6.02
CA PRO A 118 58.59 13.34 5.58
C PRO A 118 58.63 13.53 4.06
N ASP A 119 58.36 12.48 3.28
CA ASP A 119 58.30 12.51 1.81
C ASP A 119 57.06 13.22 1.24
N GLY A 120 56.23 13.84 2.09
CA GLY A 120 55.00 14.54 1.72
C GLY A 120 53.83 13.63 1.36
N THR A 121 53.93 12.34 1.67
CA THR A 121 52.83 11.38 1.45
C THR A 121 51.89 11.34 2.66
N LEU A 122 50.60 11.15 2.38
CA LEU A 122 49.54 11.07 3.39
C LEU A 122 49.04 9.63 3.54
N PRO A 123 48.58 9.24 4.74
CA PRO A 123 48.04 7.91 4.98
C PRO A 123 46.61 7.77 4.44
N TYR A 124 46.37 6.68 3.72
CA TYR A 124 45.06 6.27 3.22
C TYR A 124 44.79 4.80 3.56
N TYR A 125 43.53 4.47 3.81
CA TYR A 125 43.04 3.10 3.89
C TYR A 125 42.59 2.63 2.51
N ASP A 126 43.13 1.52 2.04
CA ASP A 126 42.69 0.88 0.79
C ASP A 126 41.54 -0.07 1.08
N MET A 127 40.35 0.26 0.58
CA MET A 127 39.15 -0.53 0.76
C MET A 127 39.17 -1.89 0.05
N GLU A 128 40.05 -2.12 -0.93
CA GLU A 128 40.18 -3.42 -1.60
C GLU A 128 41.13 -4.36 -0.83
N THR A 129 42.36 -3.92 -0.59
CA THR A 129 43.39 -4.74 0.08
C THR A 129 43.24 -4.79 1.60
N LYS A 130 42.38 -3.93 2.18
CA LYS A 130 42.14 -3.79 3.62
C LYS A 130 43.38 -3.39 4.44
N CYS A 131 44.34 -2.77 3.77
CA CYS A 131 45.59 -2.29 4.36
C CYS A 131 45.66 -0.76 4.33
N TYR A 132 46.46 -0.18 5.23
CA TYR A 132 46.82 1.24 5.13
C TYR A 132 48.05 1.41 4.24
N ILE A 133 48.05 2.44 3.41
CA ILE A 133 49.12 2.79 2.47
C ILE A 133 49.39 4.29 2.53
N TYR A 134 50.53 4.72 1.98
CA TYR A 134 50.88 6.13 1.85
C TYR A 134 50.84 6.55 0.38
N LEU A 135 50.06 7.59 0.08
CA LEU A 135 49.90 8.13 -1.27
C LEU A 135 50.28 9.61 -1.30
N LYS A 136 50.83 10.07 -2.43
CA LYS A 136 51.00 11.51 -2.66
C LYS A 136 49.63 12.13 -2.90
N PRO A 137 49.30 13.26 -2.27
CA PRO A 137 48.05 13.95 -2.56
C PRO A 137 48.04 14.37 -4.04
N PHE A 138 46.96 14.03 -4.75
CA PHE A 138 46.72 14.55 -6.09
C PHE A 138 46.49 16.05 -5.99
N LYS A 139 47.23 16.82 -6.79
CA LYS A 139 47.14 18.28 -6.85
C LYS A 139 45.89 18.71 -7.61
#